data_AF-A0A353D804-F1
#
_entry.id   AF-A0A353D804-F1
#
_cell.length_a   1.000
_cell.length_b   1.000
_cell.length_c   1.000
_cell.angle_alpha   90.00
_cell.angle_beta   90.00
_cell.angle_gamma   90.00
#
_symmetry.space_group_name_H-M   'P 1'
#
loop_
_entity.id
_entity.type
_entity.pdbx_description
1 polymer ?
#
loop_
_entity_poly.entity_id
_entity_poly.type
_entity_poly.pdbx_seq_one_letter_code
_entity_poly.pdbx_strand_id
1 'polypeptide(L)'
;EMTLDEAQALGALSLDEPGPWADGMEAARVLLESLPPDMAEFPFEAASAINQEGVALRRARKPERAVAYLSQALEIAPRDDHLVFNLARAHYDNRDVESCRGCLTRALSMNPDLSVARRFLEFLARRAKRREPIRF
;
A
#
# COMPACT_ATOMS: atom_id res chain seq x y z
N GLU A 1 21.58 11.75 -9.63
CA GLU A 1 22.35 10.77 -8.84
C GLU A 1 21.69 10.68 -7.49
N MET A 2 21.51 9.46 -6.97
CA MET A 2 20.91 9.24 -5.65
C MET A 2 21.93 9.61 -4.58
N THR A 3 21.54 10.41 -3.59
CA THR A 3 22.46 10.86 -2.53
C THR A 3 22.77 9.73 -1.54
N LEU A 4 23.84 9.86 -0.76
CA LEU A 4 24.25 8.85 0.23
C LEU A 4 23.15 8.62 1.28
N ASP A 5 22.44 9.68 1.67
CA ASP A 5 21.37 9.64 2.65
C ASP A 5 20.12 8.95 2.07
N GLU A 6 19.83 9.17 0.78
CA GLU A 6 18.76 8.48 0.04
C GLU A 6 19.06 6.98 -0.12
N ALA A 7 20.31 6.63 -0.42
CA ALA A 7 20.76 5.25 -0.51
C ALA A 7 20.71 4.53 0.85
N GLN A 8 21.01 5.25 1.95
CA GLN A 8 20.91 4.72 3.31
C GLN A 8 19.46 4.56 3.77
N ALA A 9 18.58 5.52 3.46
CA ALA A 9 17.15 5.43 3.75
C ALA A 9 16.49 4.28 2.97
N LEU A 10 16.82 4.13 1.67
CA LEU A 10 16.36 3.00 0.85
C LEU A 10 16.99 1.66 1.29
N GLY A 11 18.23 1.67 1.76
CA GLY A 11 18.89 0.51 2.35
C GLY A 11 18.22 0.04 3.65
N ALA A 12 17.77 0.97 4.50
CA ALA A 12 16.99 0.66 5.70
C ALA A 12 15.58 0.12 5.40
N LEU A 13 15.06 0.36 4.20
CA LEU A 13 13.82 -0.20 3.65
C LEU A 13 14.02 -1.57 2.98
N SER A 14 15.27 -2.05 2.83
CA SER A 14 15.58 -3.32 2.16
C SER A 14 15.27 -4.53 3.05
N LEU A 15 14.50 -5.47 2.51
CA LEU A 15 13.84 -6.60 3.21
C LEU A 15 14.69 -7.87 3.38
N ASP A 16 16.02 -7.79 3.27
CA ASP A 16 16.87 -8.98 3.35
C ASP A 16 17.11 -9.52 4.77
N GLU A 17 16.61 -8.84 5.81
CA GLU A 17 16.63 -9.31 7.20
C GLU A 17 15.20 -9.55 7.74
N PRO A 18 14.96 -10.50 8.66
CA PRO A 18 13.63 -10.73 9.23
C PRO A 18 13.42 -9.89 10.51
N GLY A 19 12.56 -8.86 10.50
CA GLY A 19 12.34 -8.00 11.68
C GLY A 19 10.93 -7.39 11.83
N PRO A 20 10.52 -6.94 13.04
CA PRO A 20 9.20 -6.34 13.29
C PRO A 20 9.26 -4.82 13.03
N TRP A 21 8.95 -4.41 11.80
CA TRP A 21 9.29 -3.09 11.23
C TRP A 21 8.58 -1.85 11.78
N ALA A 22 7.91 -1.90 12.94
CA ALA A 22 7.28 -0.70 13.49
C ALA A 22 8.33 0.39 13.82
N ASP A 23 9.48 -0.01 14.37
CA ASP A 23 10.45 0.95 14.90
C ASP A 23 11.34 1.58 13.81
N GLY A 24 11.70 0.83 12.78
CA GLY A 24 12.53 1.33 11.67
C GLY A 24 11.76 2.24 10.71
N MET A 25 10.51 1.89 10.42
CA MET A 25 9.65 2.67 9.53
C MET A 25 9.15 3.96 10.18
N GLU A 26 8.86 3.94 11.48
CA GLU A 26 8.46 5.14 12.21
C GLU A 26 9.64 6.11 12.34
N ALA A 27 10.86 5.61 12.60
CA ALA A 27 12.06 6.44 12.58
C ALA A 27 12.31 7.05 11.19
N ALA A 28 12.14 6.26 10.12
CA ALA A 28 12.25 6.75 8.75
C ALA A 28 11.17 7.80 8.43
N ARG A 29 9.92 7.58 8.86
CA ARG A 29 8.81 8.53 8.72
C ARG A 29 9.13 9.85 9.43
N VAL A 30 9.51 9.80 10.71
CA VAL A 30 9.83 10.99 11.50
C VAL A 30 11.00 11.75 10.89
N LEU A 31 12.02 11.04 10.41
CA LEU A 31 13.13 11.65 9.69
C LEU A 31 12.65 12.36 8.42
N LEU A 32 11.85 11.69 7.58
CA LEU A 32 11.30 12.26 6.34
C LEU A 32 10.38 13.47 6.60
N GLU A 33 9.55 13.43 7.64
CA GLU A 33 8.69 14.55 8.05
C GLU A 33 9.49 15.75 8.60
N SER A 34 10.71 15.51 9.09
CA SER A 34 11.62 16.55 9.58
C SER A 34 12.49 17.20 8.50
N LEU A 35 12.50 16.63 7.28
CA LEU A 35 13.27 17.16 6.16
C LEU A 35 12.65 18.44 5.60
N PRO A 36 13.48 19.35 5.06
CA PRO A 36 12.98 20.58 4.45
C PRO A 36 12.10 20.29 3.21
N PRO A 37 11.17 21.20 2.84
CA PRO A 37 10.13 20.94 1.84
C PRO A 37 10.64 20.60 0.43
N ASP A 38 11.86 21.00 0.11
CA ASP A 38 12.58 20.68 -1.13
C ASP A 38 13.08 19.23 -1.17
N MET A 39 13.20 18.57 -0.02
CA MET A 39 13.50 17.14 0.14
C MET A 39 12.22 16.29 0.30
N ALA A 40 11.03 16.91 0.37
CA ALA A 40 9.75 16.21 0.48
C ALA A 40 9.27 15.56 -0.84
N GLU A 41 9.95 15.81 -1.96
CA GLU A 41 9.76 15.05 -3.21
C GLU A 41 10.24 13.59 -3.07
N PHE A 42 11.25 13.34 -2.22
CA PHE A 42 11.83 12.02 -1.99
C PHE A 42 10.85 10.99 -1.39
N PRO A 43 10.05 11.30 -0.34
CA PRO A 43 9.03 10.37 0.16
C PRO A 43 7.97 10.00 -0.88
N PHE A 44 7.64 10.88 -1.83
CA PHE A 44 6.66 10.59 -2.88
C PHE A 44 7.21 9.59 -3.92
N GLU A 45 8.46 9.77 -4.34
CA GLU A 45 9.12 8.85 -5.27
C GLU A 45 9.33 7.45 -4.65
N ALA A 46 9.73 7.41 -3.37
CA ALA A 46 9.89 6.15 -2.63
C ALA A 46 8.55 5.39 -2.51
N ALA A 47 7.47 6.06 -2.12
CA ALA A 47 6.14 5.44 -2.05
C ALA A 47 5.67 4.92 -3.42
N SER A 48 5.93 5.67 -4.49
CA SER A 48 5.60 5.29 -5.86
C SER A 48 6.37 4.04 -6.31
N ALA A 49 7.67 3.96 -6.04
CA ALA A 49 8.49 2.80 -6.37
C ALA A 49 8.01 1.53 -5.62
N ILE A 50 7.78 1.63 -4.30
CA ILE A 50 7.28 0.52 -3.49
C ILE A 50 5.88 0.07 -3.95
N ASN A 51 5.03 1.01 -4.37
CA ASN A 51 3.72 0.70 -4.96
C ASN A 51 3.83 -0.09 -6.27
N GLN A 52 4.75 0.30 -7.16
CA GLN A 52 4.99 -0.43 -8.41
C GLN A 52 5.43 -1.87 -8.13
N GLU A 53 6.32 -2.07 -7.16
CA GLU A 53 6.74 -3.40 -6.71
C GLU A 53 5.59 -4.21 -6.12
N GLY A 54 4.78 -3.61 -5.24
CA GLY A 54 3.57 -4.25 -4.70
C GLY A 54 2.59 -4.69 -5.79
N VAL A 55 2.37 -3.84 -6.80
CA VAL A 55 1.54 -4.18 -7.96
C VAL A 55 2.16 -5.29 -8.81
N ALA A 56 3.48 -5.31 -8.97
CA ALA A 56 4.20 -6.37 -9.69
C ALA A 56 4.08 -7.71 -8.97
N LEU A 57 4.30 -7.74 -7.66
CA LEU A 57 4.13 -8.93 -6.80
C LEU A 57 2.71 -9.50 -6.88
N ARG A 58 1.71 -8.63 -6.86
CA ARG A 58 0.30 -9.01 -7.04
C ARG A 58 0.07 -9.69 -8.39
N ARG A 59 0.58 -9.11 -9.48
CA ARG A 59 0.52 -9.70 -10.83
C ARG A 59 1.30 -11.02 -10.94
N ALA A 60 2.37 -11.16 -10.16
CA ALA A 60 3.16 -12.38 -10.04
C ALA A 60 2.54 -13.45 -9.11
N ARG A 61 1.28 -13.29 -8.70
CA ARG A 61 0.55 -14.22 -7.80
C ARG A 61 1.26 -14.42 -6.44
N LYS A 62 1.90 -13.37 -5.92
CA LYS A 62 2.52 -13.31 -4.58
C LYS A 62 1.80 -12.29 -3.70
N PRO A 63 0.50 -12.50 -3.39
CA PRO A 63 -0.33 -11.47 -2.76
C PRO A 63 0.09 -11.13 -1.33
N GLU A 64 0.66 -12.07 -0.57
CA GLU A 64 1.14 -11.84 0.79
C GLU A 64 2.27 -10.80 0.80
N ARG A 65 3.22 -10.93 -0.14
CA ARG A 65 4.30 -9.95 -0.31
C ARG A 65 3.77 -8.62 -0.83
N ALA A 66 2.79 -8.64 -1.74
CA ALA A 66 2.18 -7.41 -2.24
C ALA A 66 1.52 -6.60 -1.11
N VAL A 67 0.83 -7.26 -0.18
CA VAL A 67 0.26 -6.62 1.02
C VAL A 67 1.37 -5.96 1.85
N ALA A 68 2.48 -6.65 2.11
CA ALA A 68 3.59 -6.11 2.90
C ALA A 68 4.17 -4.83 2.27
N TYR A 69 4.49 -4.85 0.98
CA TYR A 69 5.05 -3.67 0.29
C TYR A 69 4.04 -2.52 0.23
N LEU A 70 2.77 -2.79 -0.08
CA LEU A 70 1.75 -1.74 -0.16
C LEU A 70 1.43 -1.11 1.20
N SER A 71 1.53 -1.87 2.29
CA SER A 71 1.44 -1.31 3.65
C SER A 71 2.59 -0.36 3.95
N GLN A 72 3.83 -0.68 3.55
CA GLN A 72 4.98 0.22 3.70
C GLN A 72 4.85 1.49 2.85
N ALA A 73 4.42 1.35 1.59
CA ALA A 73 4.15 2.53 0.75
C ALA A 73 3.12 3.46 1.41
N LEU A 74 2.10 2.88 2.05
CA LEU A 74 1.08 3.63 2.77
C LEU A 74 1.61 4.22 4.09
N GLU A 75 2.63 3.62 4.71
CA GLU A 75 3.31 4.26 5.82
C GLU A 75 3.99 5.55 5.35
N ILE A 76 4.66 5.55 4.20
CA ILE A 76 5.32 6.75 3.67
C ILE A 76 4.30 7.80 3.20
N ALA A 77 3.22 7.36 2.53
CA ALA A 77 2.17 8.22 2.01
C ALA A 77 0.78 7.86 2.57
N PRO A 78 0.49 8.17 3.85
CA PRO A 78 -0.70 7.69 4.56
C PRO A 78 -2.03 8.24 4.04
N ARG A 79 -1.97 9.30 3.22
CA ARG A 79 -3.10 10.01 2.65
C ARG A 79 -3.32 9.72 1.15
N ASP A 80 -2.61 8.76 0.58
CA ASP A 80 -2.80 8.35 -0.82
C ASP A 80 -3.93 7.31 -0.94
N ASP A 81 -5.07 7.72 -1.51
CA ASP A 81 -6.22 6.83 -1.71
C ASP A 81 -5.97 5.74 -2.78
N HIS A 82 -5.06 5.98 -3.73
CA HIS A 82 -4.65 4.98 -4.72
C HIS A 82 -3.82 3.87 -4.08
N LEU A 83 -2.94 4.19 -3.11
CA LEU A 83 -2.23 3.18 -2.33
C LEU A 83 -3.17 2.33 -1.50
N VAL A 84 -4.11 2.95 -0.79
CA VAL A 84 -5.14 2.23 -0.03
C VAL A 84 -5.97 1.32 -0.96
N PHE A 85 -6.29 1.78 -2.17
CA PHE A 85 -7.00 0.97 -3.16
C PHE A 85 -6.14 -0.19 -3.69
N ASN A 86 -4.85 0.01 -3.94
CA ASN A 86 -3.95 -1.08 -4.35
C ASN A 86 -3.77 -2.11 -3.24
N LEU A 87 -3.66 -1.69 -1.98
CA LEU A 87 -3.64 -2.58 -0.82
C LEU A 87 -4.93 -3.41 -0.74
N ALA A 88 -6.09 -2.80 -1.00
CA ALA A 88 -7.36 -3.52 -1.08
C ALA A 88 -7.34 -4.65 -2.13
N ARG A 89 -6.74 -4.39 -3.30
CA ARG A 89 -6.59 -5.41 -4.36
C ARG A 89 -5.64 -6.51 -3.95
N ALA A 90 -4.56 -6.18 -3.24
CA ALA A 90 -3.63 -7.17 -2.72
C ALA A 90 -4.30 -8.07 -1.67
N HIS A 91 -5.08 -7.52 -0.74
CA HIS A 91 -5.88 -8.30 0.21
C HIS A 91 -6.91 -9.20 -0.48
N TYR A 92 -7.58 -8.69 -1.53
CA TYR A 92 -8.49 -9.52 -2.32
C TYR A 92 -7.77 -10.71 -2.95
N ASP A 93 -6.63 -10.49 -3.61
CA ASP A 93 -5.83 -11.56 -4.20
C ASP A 93 -5.26 -12.51 -3.12
N ASN A 94 -5.06 -12.01 -1.90
CA ASN A 94 -4.69 -12.78 -0.71
C ASN A 94 -5.88 -13.53 -0.06
N ARG A 95 -7.06 -13.50 -0.67
CA ARG A 95 -8.32 -14.08 -0.16
C ARG A 95 -8.82 -13.48 1.16
N ASP A 96 -8.24 -12.36 1.58
CA ASP A 96 -8.66 -11.60 2.75
C ASP A 96 -9.70 -10.55 2.34
N VAL A 97 -10.94 -11.02 2.18
CA VAL A 97 -12.05 -10.20 1.70
C VAL A 97 -12.46 -9.14 2.72
N GLU A 98 -12.29 -9.39 4.02
CA GLU A 98 -12.65 -8.42 5.07
C GLU A 98 -11.68 -7.23 5.07
N SER A 99 -10.37 -7.47 5.04
CA SER A 99 -9.39 -6.37 4.92
C SER A 99 -9.52 -5.63 3.59
N CYS A 100 -9.84 -6.34 2.49
CA CYS A 100 -10.16 -5.71 1.21
C CYS A 100 -11.31 -4.70 1.35
N ARG A 101 -12.43 -5.09 1.98
CA ARG A 101 -13.59 -4.20 2.20
C ARG A 101 -13.23 -3.00 3.09
N GLY A 102 -12.44 -3.23 4.14
CA GLY A 102 -11.95 -2.17 5.02
C GLY A 102 -11.15 -1.13 4.25
N CYS A 103 -10.19 -1.56 3.44
CA CYS A 103 -9.38 -0.69 2.61
C CYS A 103 -10.21 0.07 1.57
N LEU A 104 -11.14 -0.60 0.86
CA LEU A 104 -12.01 0.08 -0.10
C LEU A 104 -12.88 1.16 0.55
N THR A 105 -13.38 0.90 1.76
CA THR A 105 -14.18 1.87 2.52
C THR A 105 -13.33 3.06 2.94
N ARG A 106 -12.09 2.83 3.41
CA ARG A 106 -11.14 3.90 3.73
C ARG A 106 -10.80 4.72 2.50
N ALA A 107 -10.48 4.10 1.36
CA ALA A 107 -10.17 4.81 0.12
C ALA A 107 -11.33 5.74 -0.31
N LEU A 108 -12.58 5.28 -0.20
CA LEU A 108 -13.76 6.09 -0.50
C LEU A 108 -14.04 7.20 0.52
N SER A 109 -13.66 7.02 1.80
CA SER A 109 -13.75 8.11 2.77
C SER A 109 -12.74 9.23 2.51
N MET A 110 -11.60 8.90 1.90
CA MET A 110 -10.57 9.85 1.50
C MET A 110 -10.91 10.52 0.17
N ASN A 111 -11.38 9.72 -0.78
CA ASN A 111 -11.77 10.14 -2.12
C ASN A 111 -13.14 9.53 -2.51
N PRO A 112 -14.24 10.23 -2.24
CA PRO A 112 -15.59 9.75 -2.57
C PRO A 112 -15.83 9.49 -4.07
N ASP A 113 -15.03 10.14 -4.93
CA ASP A 113 -15.12 10.06 -6.39
C ASP A 113 -14.29 8.91 -6.99
N LEU A 114 -13.63 8.10 -6.14
CA LEU A 114 -12.87 6.92 -6.56
C LEU A 114 -13.81 5.79 -7.03
N SER A 115 -14.35 5.96 -8.24
CA SER A 115 -15.37 5.09 -8.84
C SER A 115 -14.95 3.63 -8.95
N VAL A 116 -13.65 3.36 -9.08
CA VAL A 116 -13.10 2.00 -9.10
C VAL A 116 -13.27 1.29 -7.75
N ALA A 117 -13.07 1.99 -6.63
CA ALA A 117 -13.26 1.43 -5.30
C ALA A 117 -14.75 1.16 -5.01
N ARG A 118 -15.62 2.10 -5.41
CA ARG A 118 -17.08 1.95 -5.31
C ARG A 118 -17.59 0.72 -6.06
N ARG A 119 -17.21 0.59 -7.34
CA ARG A 119 -17.57 -0.58 -8.17
C ARG A 119 -17.08 -1.89 -7.56
N PHE A 120 -15.90 -1.89 -6.94
CA PHE A 120 -15.36 -3.08 -6.30
C PHE A 120 -16.16 -3.47 -5.04
N LEU A 121 -16.51 -2.53 -4.17
CA LEU A 121 -17.39 -2.80 -3.03
C LEU A 121 -18.75 -3.34 -3.47
N GLU A 122 -19.37 -2.74 -4.49
CA GLU A 122 -20.63 -3.24 -5.03
C GLU A 122 -20.52 -4.68 -5.55
N PHE A 123 -19.41 -5.02 -6.21
CA PHE A 123 -19.14 -6.38 -6.64
C PHE A 123 -19.08 -7.37 -5.47
N LEU A 124 -18.36 -7.03 -4.40
CA LEU A 124 -18.27 -7.87 -3.19
C LEU A 124 -19.64 -8.01 -2.52
N ALA A 125 -20.40 -6.91 -2.41
CA ALA A 125 -21.74 -6.91 -1.82
C ALA A 125 -22.74 -7.75 -2.64
N ARG A 126 -22.69 -7.66 -3.98
CA ARG A 126 -23.54 -8.48 -4.86
C ARG A 126 -23.26 -9.97 -4.67
N ARG A 127 -21.99 -10.38 -4.57
CA ARG A 127 -21.63 -11.78 -4.32
C ARG A 127 -22.08 -12.26 -2.95
N ALA A 128 -21.85 -11.47 -1.90
CA ALA A 128 -22.31 -11.78 -0.55
C ALA A 128 -23.84 -11.96 -0.50
N LYS A 129 -24.60 -11.04 -1.11
CA LYS A 129 -26.07 -11.11 -1.17
C LYS A 129 -26.56 -12.35 -1.90
N ARG A 130 -25.87 -12.76 -2.98
CA ARG A 130 -26.21 -13.94 -3.78
C ARG A 130 -25.69 -15.25 -3.19
N ARG A 131 -24.93 -15.19 -2.08
CA ARG A 131 -24.20 -16.33 -1.51
C ARG A 131 -23.28 -17.00 -2.55
N GLU A 132 -22.81 -16.22 -3.52
CA GLU A 132 -21.89 -16.71 -4.55
C GLU A 132 -20.47 -16.72 -3.97
N PRO A 133 -19.76 -17.85 -4.02
CA PRO A 133 -18.38 -17.90 -3.58
C PRO A 133 -17.51 -17.03 -4.48
N ILE A 134 -16.57 -16.31 -3.86
CA ILE A 134 -15.54 -15.58 -4.61
C ILE A 134 -14.57 -16.63 -5.18
N ARG A 135 -14.42 -16.63 -6.51
CA ARG A 135 -13.44 -17.44 -7.22
C ARG A 135 -12.14 -16.65 -7.37
N PHE A 136 -11.01 -17.27 -7.03
CA PHE A 136 -9.65 -16.71 -7.04
C PHE A 136 -8.75 -17.45 -8.03
#